data_AF-A4I791-F1
#
_entry.id   AF-A4I791-F1
#
_cell.length_a   1.000
_cell.length_b   1.000
_cell.length_c   1.000
_cell.angle_alpha   90.00
_cell.angle_beta   90.00
_cell.angle_gamma   90.00
#
_symmetry.space_group_name_H-M   'P 1'
#
loop_
_entity.id
_entity.type
_entity.pdbx_description
1 polymer ?
#
loop_
_entity_poly.entity_id
_entity_poly.type
_entity_poly.pdbx_seq_one_letter_code
_entity_poly.pdbx_strand_id
1 'polypeptide(L)'
;MGRKKRVSDVETTPELSFVQGGVLNTIIVKGTEEMQQIAVDTAAFLEDKRVVRSTNMDQVTFSQNAIFKVTLDFAEAIPCIPEIAVRESTDWMLLSCAGNHAHYSTVDQRLILQQCKASLQSNIPELEFPIYLVLRFDDDQWVVERAIR
;
A
#
# COMPACT_ATOMS: atom_id res chain seq x y z
N MET A 1 -24.25 8.02 -23.43
CA MET A 1 -22.99 7.24 -23.45
C MET A 1 -22.90 6.46 -22.15
N GLY A 2 -22.97 5.13 -22.23
CA GLY A 2 -23.02 4.28 -21.05
C GLY A 2 -21.76 4.47 -20.21
N ARG A 3 -21.91 4.97 -18.98
CA ARG A 3 -20.88 4.85 -17.96
C ARG A 3 -20.73 3.35 -17.71
N LYS A 4 -19.79 2.70 -18.39
CA LYS A 4 -19.26 1.42 -17.93
C LYS A 4 -18.84 1.69 -16.50
N LYS A 5 -19.63 1.22 -15.51
CA LYS A 5 -19.13 1.02 -14.16
C LYS A 5 -17.87 0.20 -14.35
N ARG A 6 -16.70 0.85 -14.27
CA ARG A 6 -15.45 0.14 -14.07
C ARG A 6 -15.68 -0.54 -12.74
N VAL A 7 -15.98 -1.83 -12.79
CA VAL A 7 -16.02 -2.65 -11.58
C VAL A 7 -14.63 -2.47 -11.00
N SER A 8 -14.56 -1.93 -9.78
CA SER A 8 -13.30 -1.89 -9.05
C SER A 8 -12.86 -3.33 -8.88
N ASP A 9 -11.65 -3.66 -9.31
CA ASP A 9 -11.06 -4.98 -9.06
C ASP A 9 -10.58 -5.09 -7.60
N VAL A 10 -10.78 -4.03 -6.79
CA VAL A 10 -10.41 -3.98 -5.38
C VAL A 10 -11.61 -4.31 -4.49
N GLU A 11 -11.47 -5.34 -3.65
CA GLU A 11 -12.42 -5.63 -2.57
C GLU A 11 -12.25 -4.59 -1.46
N THR A 12 -13.34 -3.90 -1.11
CA THR A 12 -13.32 -2.78 -0.16
C THR A 12 -14.36 -2.94 0.95
N THR A 13 -14.05 -2.45 2.14
CA THR A 13 -15.08 -2.17 3.14
C THR A 13 -15.92 -0.95 2.70
N PRO A 14 -17.17 -0.81 3.16
CA PRO A 14 -18.05 0.28 2.72
C PRO A 14 -17.46 1.68 2.86
N GLU A 15 -16.62 1.91 3.88
CA GLU A 15 -15.97 3.21 4.11
C GLU A 15 -14.85 3.50 3.11
N LEU A 16 -14.34 2.49 2.42
CA LEU A 16 -13.26 2.57 1.43
C LEU A 16 -13.76 2.27 0.01
N SER A 17 -15.08 2.30 -0.22
CA SER A 17 -15.68 1.95 -1.52
C SER A 17 -15.28 2.86 -2.67
N PHE A 18 -14.67 4.01 -2.36
CA PHE A 18 -14.11 4.94 -3.33
C PHE A 18 -12.76 4.47 -3.91
N VAL A 19 -12.08 3.51 -3.27
CA VAL A 19 -10.80 2.97 -3.76
C VAL A 19 -11.06 2.10 -4.98
N GLN A 20 -10.44 2.47 -6.10
CA GLN A 20 -10.60 1.80 -7.38
C GLN A 20 -9.41 0.90 -7.74
N GLY A 21 -8.25 1.17 -7.14
CA GLY A 21 -6.99 0.52 -7.47
C GLY A 21 -5.87 0.98 -6.56
N GLY A 22 -4.69 0.43 -6.82
CA GLY A 22 -3.47 0.88 -6.18
C GLY A 22 -2.30 -0.01 -6.51
N VAL A 23 -1.10 0.51 -6.29
CA VAL A 23 0.17 -0.18 -6.61
C VAL A 23 1.21 0.05 -5.52
N LEU A 24 2.02 -0.97 -5.25
CA LEU A 24 3.25 -0.79 -4.49
C LEU A 24 4.25 -0.03 -5.37
N ASN A 25 4.67 1.15 -4.95
CA ASN A 25 5.61 1.96 -5.72
C ASN A 25 7.05 1.56 -5.43
N THR A 26 7.38 1.40 -4.15
CA THR A 26 8.76 1.15 -3.70
C THR A 26 8.78 0.65 -2.27
N ILE A 27 9.90 0.01 -1.91
CA ILE A 27 10.27 -0.28 -0.53
C ILE A 27 11.50 0.57 -0.19
N ILE A 28 11.46 1.28 0.92
CA ILE A 28 12.59 2.07 1.42
C ILE A 28 13.17 1.35 2.63
N VAL A 29 14.47 1.06 2.62
CA VAL A 29 15.19 0.53 3.79
C VAL A 29 15.98 1.66 4.44
N LYS A 30 15.69 1.91 5.72
CA LYS A 30 16.47 2.82 6.56
C LYS A 30 17.77 2.14 7.02
N GLY A 31 18.90 2.58 6.46
CA GLY A 31 20.23 2.25 6.97
C GLY A 31 20.65 3.18 8.10
N THR A 32 21.89 3.01 8.57
CA THR A 32 22.49 3.87 9.61
C THR A 32 22.78 5.28 9.10
N GLU A 33 23.18 5.41 7.83
CA GLU A 33 23.58 6.69 7.23
C GLU A 33 22.66 7.13 6.09
N GLU A 34 22.04 6.18 5.38
CA GLU A 34 21.29 6.46 4.16
C GLU A 34 19.98 5.68 4.07
N MET A 35 19.04 6.24 3.31
CA MET A 35 17.85 5.52 2.87
C MET A 35 18.10 4.90 1.50
N GLN A 36 17.89 3.59 1.39
CA GLN A 36 18.03 2.86 0.12
C GLN A 36 16.66 2.51 -0.42
N GLN A 37 16.44 2.74 -1.71
CA GLN A 37 15.25 2.27 -2.41
C GLN A 37 15.49 0.86 -2.94
N ILE A 38 14.48 0.01 -2.78
CA ILE A 38 14.44 -1.35 -3.29
C ILE A 38 13.35 -1.40 -4.36
N ALA A 39 13.71 -1.96 -5.50
CA ALA A 39 12.78 -2.17 -6.61
C ALA A 39 11.71 -3.21 -6.23
N VAL A 40 10.51 -3.03 -6.78
CA VAL A 40 9.32 -3.86 -6.52
C VAL A 40 8.67 -4.35 -7.82
N ASP A 41 9.38 -4.22 -8.94
CA ASP A 41 9.02 -4.77 -10.25
C ASP A 41 9.05 -6.30 -10.29
N THR A 42 9.61 -6.92 -9.26
CA THR A 42 9.68 -8.36 -9.08
C THR A 42 9.41 -8.74 -7.63
N ALA A 43 9.25 -10.04 -7.37
CA ALA A 43 9.21 -10.60 -6.03
C ALA A 43 10.60 -10.72 -5.37
N ALA A 44 11.68 -10.21 -5.99
CA ALA A 44 13.05 -10.40 -5.51
C ALA A 44 13.33 -9.81 -4.12
N PHE A 45 12.58 -8.79 -3.70
CA PHE A 45 12.73 -8.23 -2.34
C PHE A 45 12.35 -9.23 -1.23
N LEU A 46 11.62 -10.31 -1.56
CA LEU A 46 11.30 -11.40 -0.62
C LEU A 46 12.53 -12.25 -0.24
N GLU A 47 13.66 -12.05 -0.92
CA GLU A 47 14.94 -12.70 -0.63
C GLU A 47 16.01 -11.70 -0.17
N ASP A 48 15.73 -10.40 -0.23
CA ASP A 48 16.67 -9.35 0.17
C ASP A 48 16.77 -9.28 1.70
N LYS A 49 17.93 -9.68 2.23
CA LYS A 49 18.22 -9.68 3.68
C LYS A 49 18.16 -8.31 4.34
N ARG A 50 18.15 -7.22 3.58
CA ARG A 50 17.94 -5.85 4.10
C ARG A 50 16.47 -5.60 4.43
N VAL A 51 15.57 -6.23 3.65
CA VAL A 51 14.11 -6.08 3.76
C VAL A 51 13.53 -7.19 4.64
N VAL A 52 13.99 -8.42 4.46
CA VAL A 52 13.50 -9.62 5.15
C VAL A 52 14.12 -9.74 6.53
N ARG A 53 13.26 -9.91 7.54
CA ARG A 53 13.67 -10.23 8.91
C ARG A 53 13.76 -11.73 9.12
N SER A 54 12.74 -12.47 8.70
CA SER A 54 12.69 -13.93 8.84
C SER A 54 11.70 -14.55 7.87
N THR A 55 11.95 -15.80 7.53
CA THR A 55 11.11 -16.61 6.64
C THR A 55 10.81 -17.93 7.32
N ASN A 56 9.56 -18.37 7.28
CA ASN A 56 9.14 -19.71 7.65
C ASN A 56 8.31 -20.33 6.51
N MET A 57 7.67 -21.48 6.75
CA MET A 57 6.91 -22.18 5.71
C MET A 57 5.69 -21.39 5.21
N ASP A 58 5.09 -20.57 6.07
CA ASP A 58 3.79 -19.92 5.82
C ASP A 58 3.93 -18.44 5.43
N GLN A 59 5.02 -17.78 5.87
CA GLN A 59 5.21 -16.36 5.67
C GLN A 59 6.66 -15.89 5.65
N VAL A 60 6.87 -14.77 4.94
CA VAL A 60 8.05 -13.90 5.04
C VAL A 60 7.66 -12.67 5.85
N THR A 61 8.44 -12.34 6.87
CA THR A 61 8.25 -11.13 7.69
C THR A 61 9.37 -10.15 7.44
N PHE A 62 9.06 -8.86 7.56
CA PHE A 62 10.00 -7.81 7.16
C PHE A 62 10.65 -7.09 8.35
N SER A 63 11.79 -6.47 8.05
CA SER A 63 12.53 -5.63 8.98
C SER A 63 11.71 -4.39 9.33
N GLN A 64 11.80 -3.96 10.60
CA GLN A 64 11.18 -2.70 11.04
C GLN A 64 11.74 -1.46 10.31
N ASN A 65 12.93 -1.59 9.72
CA ASN A 65 13.58 -0.53 8.97
C ASN A 65 13.09 -0.44 7.52
N ALA A 66 12.36 -1.45 7.03
CA ALA A 66 11.71 -1.42 5.73
C ALA A 66 10.42 -0.61 5.80
N ILE A 67 10.14 0.18 4.77
CA ILE A 67 8.92 0.99 4.63
C ILE A 67 8.35 0.74 3.24
N PHE A 68 7.16 0.19 3.20
CA PHE A 68 6.40 -0.05 1.98
C PHE A 68 5.62 1.21 1.64
N LYS A 69 5.71 1.66 0.38
CA LYS A 69 5.02 2.85 -0.14
C LYS A 69 4.01 2.44 -1.20
N VAL A 70 2.72 2.59 -0.92
CA VAL A 70 1.63 2.18 -1.81
C VAL A 70 0.83 3.39 -2.24
N THR A 71 0.56 3.54 -3.53
CA THR A 71 -0.41 4.51 -4.02
C THR A 71 -1.77 3.84 -4.09
N LEU A 72 -2.80 4.49 -3.56
CA LEU A 72 -4.19 4.18 -3.85
C LEU A 72 -4.73 5.16 -4.87
N ASP A 73 -5.50 4.63 -5.81
CA ASP A 73 -6.22 5.40 -6.81
C ASP A 73 -7.72 5.38 -6.49
N PHE A 74 -8.37 6.53 -6.61
CA PHE A 74 -9.77 6.72 -6.26
C PHE A 74 -10.63 6.78 -7.51
N ALA A 75 -11.87 6.31 -7.41
CA ALA A 75 -12.83 6.33 -8.50
C ALA A 75 -13.28 7.76 -8.85
N GLU A 76 -13.17 8.69 -7.89
CA GLU A 76 -13.44 10.11 -8.05
C GLU A 76 -12.56 10.93 -7.09
N ALA A 77 -12.44 12.23 -7.38
CA ALA A 77 -11.70 13.13 -6.50
C ALA A 77 -12.48 13.34 -5.19
N ILE A 78 -11.81 13.13 -4.06
CA ILE A 78 -12.36 13.24 -2.71
C ILE A 78 -11.84 14.51 -2.06
N PRO A 79 -12.67 15.28 -1.34
CA PRO A 79 -12.23 16.45 -0.60
C PRO A 79 -11.13 16.09 0.42
N CYS A 80 -10.06 16.88 0.42
CA CYS A 80 -9.03 16.75 1.43
C CYS A 80 -9.43 17.45 2.73
N ILE A 81 -8.77 17.10 3.83
CA ILE A 81 -8.93 17.76 5.13
C ILE A 81 -8.35 19.19 5.03
N PRO A 82 -9.19 20.25 5.14
CA PRO A 82 -8.78 21.63 4.88
C PRO A 82 -7.60 22.13 5.71
N GLU A 83 -7.47 21.64 6.94
CA GLU A 83 -6.47 22.09 7.92
C GLU A 83 -5.04 21.69 7.56
N ILE A 84 -4.88 20.66 6.73
CA ILE A 84 -3.57 20.05 6.43
C ILE A 84 -3.27 19.99 4.94
N ALA A 85 -4.29 20.10 4.09
CA ALA A 85 -4.15 19.83 2.68
C ALA A 85 -3.64 21.03 1.87
N VAL A 86 -2.72 20.75 0.95
CA VAL A 86 -2.26 21.73 -0.06
C VAL A 86 -3.28 21.88 -1.20
N ARG A 87 -4.27 20.98 -1.26
CA ARG A 87 -5.27 20.89 -2.32
C ARG A 87 -6.65 20.71 -1.72
N GLU A 88 -7.67 21.19 -2.42
CA GLU A 88 -9.07 21.03 -2.01
C GLU A 88 -9.57 19.60 -2.14
N SER A 89 -9.10 18.86 -3.15
CA SER A 89 -9.45 17.46 -3.38
C SER A 89 -8.30 16.67 -4.01
N THR A 90 -8.35 15.34 -3.90
CA THR A 90 -7.40 14.42 -4.54
C THR A 90 -8.10 13.15 -5.02
N ASP A 91 -7.62 12.59 -6.11
CA ASP A 91 -8.07 11.31 -6.71
C ASP A 91 -7.07 10.17 -6.46
N TRP A 92 -6.04 10.40 -5.64
CA TRP A 92 -5.10 9.39 -5.20
C TRP A 92 -4.52 9.72 -3.82
N MET A 93 -3.90 8.72 -3.18
CA MET A 93 -3.20 8.89 -1.90
C MET A 93 -1.98 7.98 -1.79
N LEU A 94 -0.86 8.52 -1.29
CA LEU A 94 0.32 7.72 -0.97
C LEU A 94 0.28 7.25 0.48
N LEU A 95 0.25 5.94 0.69
CA LEU A 95 0.29 5.28 1.99
C LEU A 95 1.67 4.71 2.31
N SER A 96 1.97 4.62 3.61
CA SER A 96 3.17 4.04 4.18
C SER A 96 2.82 2.93 5.15
N CYS A 97 3.54 1.81 5.06
CA CYS A 97 3.49 0.73 6.04
C CYS A 97 4.92 0.38 6.49
N ALA A 98 5.16 0.32 7.80
CA ALA A 98 6.44 -0.17 8.32
C ALA A 98 6.52 -1.70 8.19
N GLY A 99 7.71 -2.24 7.97
CA GLY A 99 7.89 -3.67 7.67
C GLY A 99 7.53 -4.59 8.82
N ASN A 100 7.60 -4.13 10.07
CA ASN A 100 7.12 -4.89 11.22
C ASN A 100 5.59 -5.02 11.29
N HIS A 101 4.85 -4.28 10.45
CA HIS A 101 3.41 -4.42 10.24
C HIS A 101 3.08 -5.05 8.90
N ALA A 102 4.07 -5.64 8.22
CA ALA A 102 3.90 -6.28 6.93
C ALA A 102 4.40 -7.72 6.98
N HIS A 103 3.79 -8.57 6.17
CA HIS A 103 4.27 -9.92 5.88
C HIS A 103 3.80 -10.35 4.50
N TYR A 104 4.47 -11.33 3.93
CA TYR A 104 4.05 -11.99 2.72
C TYR A 104 3.61 -13.41 3.07
N SER A 105 2.36 -13.76 2.77
CA SER A 105 1.84 -15.12 2.86
C SER A 105 2.35 -15.93 1.68
N THR A 106 3.13 -16.99 1.95
CA THR A 106 3.64 -17.89 0.91
C THR A 106 2.55 -18.80 0.36
N VAL A 107 1.55 -19.10 1.19
CA VAL A 107 0.40 -19.96 0.84
C VAL A 107 -0.53 -19.24 -0.13
N ASP A 108 -0.93 -18.01 0.19
CA ASP A 108 -1.86 -17.23 -0.63
C ASP A 108 -1.14 -16.45 -1.73
N GLN A 109 0.19 -16.37 -1.66
CA GLN A 109 1.03 -15.52 -2.50
C GLN A 109 0.55 -14.06 -2.45
N ARG A 110 0.40 -13.54 -1.23
CA ARG A 110 -0.10 -12.18 -0.98
C ARG A 110 0.81 -11.40 -0.07
N LEU A 111 1.07 -10.14 -0.45
CA LEU A 111 1.72 -9.17 0.41
C LEU A 111 0.65 -8.47 1.23
N ILE A 112 0.80 -8.57 2.54
CA ILE A 112 -0.14 -8.07 3.52
C ILE A 112 0.51 -6.90 4.25
N LEU A 113 -0.12 -5.72 4.15
CA LEU A 113 0.33 -4.49 4.79
C LEU A 113 -0.71 -4.05 5.82
N GLN A 114 -0.35 -4.13 7.09
CA GLN A 114 -1.19 -3.71 8.20
C GLN A 114 -0.80 -2.30 8.63
N GLN A 115 -1.73 -1.52 9.18
CA GLN A 115 -1.43 -0.19 9.72
C GLN A 115 -0.89 0.80 8.66
N CYS A 116 -1.39 0.73 7.42
CA CYS A 116 -1.06 1.67 6.35
C CYS A 116 -1.60 3.07 6.69
N LYS A 117 -0.72 4.08 6.70
CA LYS A 117 -1.05 5.47 7.03
C LYS A 117 -0.75 6.40 5.87
N ALA A 118 -1.49 7.50 5.73
CA ALA A 118 -1.17 8.54 4.76
C ALA A 118 0.25 9.07 4.98
N SER A 119 1.01 9.15 3.88
CA SER A 119 2.42 9.57 3.89
C SER A 119 2.59 11.07 3.76
N LEU A 120 1.58 11.75 3.23
CA LEU A 120 1.60 13.17 2.94
C LEU A 120 0.86 13.93 4.04
N GLN A 121 1.21 15.21 4.22
CA GLN A 121 0.43 16.13 5.03
C GLN A 121 -0.95 16.40 4.42
N SER A 122 -1.24 15.95 3.21
CA SER A 122 -2.58 16.00 2.63
C SER A 122 -3.23 14.63 2.79
N ASN A 123 -4.37 14.59 3.47
CA ASN A 123 -5.16 13.38 3.69
C ASN A 123 -6.66 13.66 3.42
N ILE A 124 -7.43 12.60 3.28
CA ILE A 124 -8.90 12.65 3.23
C ILE A 124 -9.47 12.11 4.56
N PRO A 125 -10.66 12.55 4.98
CA PRO A 125 -11.26 12.10 6.24
C PRO A 125 -11.33 10.57 6.37
N GLU A 126 -11.64 9.90 5.26
CA GLU A 126 -11.81 8.45 5.20
C GLU A 126 -10.49 7.68 5.39
N LEU A 127 -9.33 8.33 5.31
CA LEU A 127 -8.00 7.72 5.51
C LEU A 127 -7.25 8.33 6.69
N GLU A 128 -7.95 9.03 7.59
CA GLU A 128 -7.37 9.56 8.83
C GLU A 128 -6.83 8.42 9.71
N PHE A 129 -7.57 7.31 9.76
CA PHE A 129 -7.17 6.11 10.50
C PHE A 129 -6.42 5.12 9.61
N PRO A 130 -5.47 4.36 10.18
CA PRO A 130 -4.74 3.34 9.44
C PRO A 130 -5.67 2.28 8.86
N ILE A 131 -5.31 1.76 7.69
CA ILE A 131 -6.04 0.69 7.00
C ILE A 131 -5.16 -0.52 6.74
N TYR A 132 -5.76 -1.61 6.28
CA TYR A 132 -5.10 -2.84 5.84
C TYR A 132 -5.19 -2.99 4.33
N LEU A 133 -4.08 -3.35 3.69
CA LEU A 133 -4.02 -3.62 2.27
C LEU A 133 -3.54 -5.05 2.02
N VAL A 134 -4.18 -5.72 1.07
CA VAL A 134 -3.70 -6.96 0.47
C VAL A 134 -3.28 -6.67 -0.95
N LEU A 135 -2.06 -7.05 -1.30
CA LEU A 135 -1.52 -6.90 -2.64
C LEU A 135 -1.21 -8.27 -3.23
N ARG A 136 -1.46 -8.39 -4.53
CA ARG A 136 -1.07 -9.54 -5.35
C ARG A 136 -0.06 -9.09 -6.40
N PHE A 137 0.82 -10.00 -6.80
CA PHE A 137 1.71 -9.75 -7.92
C PHE A 137 0.99 -10.07 -9.23
N ASP A 138 0.97 -9.12 -10.16
CA ASP A 138 0.28 -9.16 -11.45
C ASP A 138 1.07 -8.37 -12.48
N ASP A 139 1.37 -8.96 -13.65
CA ASP A 139 2.07 -8.31 -14.76
C ASP A 139 3.24 -7.38 -14.32
N ASP A 140 4.18 -7.95 -13.57
CA ASP A 140 5.39 -7.28 -13.05
C ASP A 140 5.12 -6.13 -12.05
N GLN A 141 3.93 -6.09 -11.45
CA GLN A 141 3.54 -5.09 -10.46
C GLN A 141 2.83 -5.71 -9.27
N TRP A 142 3.00 -5.11 -8.10
CA TRP A 142 2.17 -5.43 -6.93
C TRP A 142 0.96 -4.52 -6.92
N VAL A 143 -0.20 -5.09 -7.22
CA VAL A 143 -1.47 -4.38 -7.29
C VAL A 143 -2.29 -4.63 -6.03
N VAL A 144 -3.00 -3.61 -5.57
CA VAL A 144 -3.92 -3.72 -4.44
C VAL A 144 -5.11 -4.56 -4.87
N GLU A 145 -5.30 -5.71 -4.21
CA GLU A 145 -6.47 -6.57 -4.37
C GLU A 145 -7.55 -6.20 -3.36
N ARG A 146 -7.16 -5.80 -2.14
CA ARG A 146 -8.12 -5.47 -1.08
C ARG A 146 -7.68 -4.28 -0.25
N ALA A 147 -8.63 -3.43 0.12
CA ALA A 147 -8.44 -2.33 1.06
C ALA A 147 -9.55 -2.34 2.11
N ILE A 148 -9.19 -2.64 3.36
CA ILE A 148 -10.15 -2.85 4.46
C ILE A 148 -9.71 -2.09 5.71
N ARG A 149 -10.66 -1.82 6.59
CA ARG A 149 -10.43 -1.20 7.90
C ARG A 149 -10.51 -2.21 9.03
#